data_AF-A0A0S8K783-F1
#
_entry.id   AF-A0A0S8K783-F1
#
_cell.length_a   1.000
_cell.length_b   1.000
_cell.length_c   1.000
_cell.angle_alpha   90.00
_cell.angle_beta   90.00
_cell.angle_gamma   90.00
#
_symmetry.space_group_name_H-M   'P 1'
#
loop_
_entity.id
_entity.type
_entity.pdbx_description
1 polymer ?
#
loop_
_entity_poly.entity_id
_entity_poly.type
_entity_poly.pdbx_seq_one_letter_code
_entity_poly.pdbx_strand_id
1 'polypeptide(L)'
;MLEDIVREESRPADVGKLTFDCLNGSGWSSCQGIRQLLRQWCDDIPSEVQRELRSCFRTKNGRQHVAAFFELYLYELLSKLGFGLEFHPHIEEKGTQPDFKILKDGKPLLYLEATFVVLPDGAQGRESCGSAPHIGIRESIQNRACLYGKLGLPYVIAVNVIDELGVDDIDIGNALLGEEQLKVVFREKKMLTRSPGRAPNGLWHGPRGPRNRRVSAALIAINLSPWNFAKALPMLWHNPWADYPLARDIWPLPQLVPELGND
;
A
#
# COMPACT_ATOMS: atom_id res chain seq x y z
N MET A 1 -16.91 6.91 -15.92
CA MET A 1 -15.52 7.40 -16.04
C MET A 1 -14.81 6.97 -17.33
N LEU A 2 -14.88 5.70 -17.74
CA LEU A 2 -14.12 5.14 -18.88
C LEU A 2 -14.94 5.00 -20.18
N GLU A 3 -15.93 5.86 -20.40
CA GLU A 3 -16.76 5.89 -21.63
C GLU A 3 -16.55 7.18 -22.43
N ASP A 4 -16.66 7.08 -23.76
CA ASP A 4 -16.56 8.19 -24.70
C ASP A 4 -17.84 9.00 -24.71
N ILE A 5 -17.95 9.87 -23.69
CA ILE A 5 -19.04 10.81 -23.52
C ILE A 5 -18.44 12.22 -23.52
N VAL A 6 -19.01 13.11 -24.32
CA VAL A 6 -18.68 14.53 -24.33
C VAL A 6 -19.09 15.13 -22.98
N ARG A 7 -18.15 15.78 -22.28
CA ARG A 7 -18.35 16.34 -20.95
C ARG A 7 -18.18 17.85 -21.02
N GLU A 8 -19.24 18.58 -20.67
CA GLU A 8 -19.35 20.03 -20.91
C GLU A 8 -18.81 20.90 -19.76
N GLU A 9 -18.63 20.36 -18.55
CA GLU A 9 -18.14 21.16 -17.42
C GLU A 9 -16.65 21.50 -17.55
N SER A 10 -16.40 22.80 -17.70
CA SER A 10 -15.07 23.40 -17.91
C SER A 10 -14.56 24.20 -16.69
N ARG A 11 -15.14 24.00 -15.51
CA ARG A 11 -14.70 24.71 -14.29
C ARG A 11 -13.36 24.15 -13.79
N PRO A 12 -12.45 25.00 -13.26
CA PRO A 12 -11.22 24.52 -12.64
C PRO A 12 -11.57 23.57 -11.49
N ALA A 13 -10.89 22.43 -11.43
CA ALA A 13 -10.87 21.63 -10.22
C ALA A 13 -10.26 22.48 -9.10
N ASP A 14 -10.90 22.53 -7.94
CA ASP A 14 -10.22 23.01 -6.74
C ASP A 14 -8.99 22.11 -6.55
N VAL A 15 -7.79 22.68 -6.45
CA VAL A 15 -6.53 21.90 -6.46
C VAL A 15 -6.49 20.89 -5.30
N GLY A 16 -7.19 21.18 -4.21
CA GLY A 16 -7.39 20.28 -3.06
C GLY A 16 -8.55 19.27 -3.20
N LYS A 17 -9.29 19.29 -4.32
CA LYS A 17 -10.40 18.37 -4.63
C LYS A 17 -10.22 17.73 -6.01
N LEU A 18 -9.00 17.30 -6.32
CA LEU A 18 -8.69 16.45 -7.48
C LEU A 18 -9.23 15.01 -7.27
N THR A 19 -10.53 14.91 -7.02
CA THR A 19 -11.23 13.66 -6.78
C THR A 19 -11.49 12.93 -8.10
N PHE A 20 -11.82 11.64 -8.01
CA PHE A 20 -12.34 10.88 -9.13
C PHE A 20 -13.59 11.53 -9.77
N ASP A 21 -14.35 12.33 -9.01
CA ASP A 21 -15.50 13.06 -9.54
C ASP A 21 -15.07 14.16 -10.52
N CYS A 22 -13.99 14.90 -10.21
CA CYS A 22 -13.40 15.84 -11.17
C CYS A 22 -12.89 15.13 -12.42
N LEU A 23 -12.17 14.01 -12.25
CA LEU A 23 -11.70 13.22 -13.39
C LEU A 23 -12.87 12.67 -14.22
N ASN A 24 -14.05 12.43 -13.65
CA ASN A 24 -15.22 11.94 -14.38
C ASN A 24 -16.10 13.05 -14.96
N GLY A 25 -16.14 14.25 -14.37
CA GLY A 25 -17.03 15.34 -14.79
C GLY A 25 -16.38 16.35 -15.75
N SER A 26 -15.08 16.57 -15.64
CA SER A 26 -14.43 17.70 -16.32
C SER A 26 -14.03 17.41 -17.78
N GLY A 27 -14.28 18.38 -18.67
CA GLY A 27 -13.84 18.37 -20.06
C GLY A 27 -12.37 18.77 -20.29
N TRP A 28 -11.66 19.19 -19.24
CA TRP A 28 -10.30 19.74 -19.31
C TRP A 28 -9.27 18.74 -19.90
N SER A 29 -8.33 19.24 -20.70
CA SER A 29 -7.36 18.44 -21.45
C SER A 29 -6.49 17.53 -20.57
N SER A 30 -6.07 18.01 -19.39
CA SER A 30 -5.35 17.18 -18.41
C SER A 30 -6.19 16.00 -17.92
N CYS A 31 -7.49 16.21 -17.66
CA CYS A 31 -8.42 15.15 -17.29
C CYS A 31 -8.64 14.15 -18.44
N GLN A 32 -8.68 14.64 -19.67
CA GLN A 32 -8.79 13.78 -20.86
C GLN A 32 -7.56 12.88 -21.01
N GLY A 33 -6.35 13.44 -20.89
CA GLY A 33 -5.11 12.67 -20.98
C GLY A 33 -5.02 11.56 -19.92
N ILE A 34 -5.35 11.88 -18.67
CA ILE A 34 -5.36 10.89 -17.59
C ILE A 34 -6.42 9.81 -17.84
N ARG A 35 -7.63 10.17 -18.27
CA ARG A 35 -8.66 9.17 -18.61
C ARG A 35 -8.22 8.26 -19.76
N GLN A 36 -7.58 8.81 -20.78
CA GLN A 36 -7.09 8.01 -21.91
C GLN A 36 -6.02 7.02 -21.45
N LEU A 37 -5.11 7.46 -20.58
CA LEU A 37 -4.09 6.58 -20.00
C LEU A 37 -4.71 5.46 -19.16
N LEU A 38 -5.65 5.78 -18.26
CA LEU A 38 -6.33 4.76 -17.45
C LEU A 38 -7.10 3.77 -18.32
N ARG A 39 -7.67 4.21 -19.44
CA ARG A 39 -8.31 3.30 -20.41
C ARG A 39 -7.32 2.36 -21.04
N GLN A 40 -6.19 2.88 -21.52
CA GLN A 40 -5.14 2.06 -22.10
C GLN A 40 -4.68 0.98 -21.11
N TRP A 41 -4.45 1.35 -19.85
CA TRP A 41 -4.08 0.38 -18.81
C TRP A 41 -5.18 -0.67 -18.57
N CYS A 42 -6.46 -0.27 -18.60
CA CYS A 42 -7.56 -1.22 -18.51
C CYS A 42 -7.64 -2.13 -19.75
N ASP A 43 -7.32 -1.64 -20.94
CA ASP A 43 -7.38 -2.41 -22.17
C ASP A 43 -6.28 -3.48 -22.24
N ASP A 44 -5.15 -3.24 -21.55
CA ASP A 44 -4.01 -4.18 -21.46
C ASP A 44 -4.26 -5.36 -20.47
N ILE A 45 -5.30 -5.28 -19.62
CA ILE A 45 -5.68 -6.30 -18.64
C ILE A 45 -6.57 -7.40 -19.27
N PRO A 46 -6.55 -8.67 -18.79
CA PRO A 46 -7.47 -9.71 -19.23
C PRO A 46 -8.95 -9.31 -19.15
N SER A 47 -9.72 -9.64 -20.19
CA SER A 47 -11.09 -9.16 -20.39
C SER A 47 -12.06 -9.50 -19.24
N GLU A 48 -11.81 -10.59 -18.54
CA GLU A 48 -12.56 -11.09 -17.38
C GLU A 48 -12.48 -10.10 -16.21
N VAL A 49 -11.29 -9.52 -16.00
CA VAL A 49 -10.98 -8.59 -14.90
C VAL A 49 -11.37 -7.16 -15.26
N GLN A 50 -11.29 -6.80 -16.55
CA GLN A 50 -11.67 -5.46 -17.02
C GLN A 50 -13.08 -5.07 -16.58
N ARG A 51 -14.04 -6.02 -16.60
CA ARG A 51 -15.43 -5.75 -16.26
C ARG A 51 -15.59 -5.31 -14.81
N GLU A 52 -14.89 -5.96 -13.89
CA GLU A 52 -14.92 -5.67 -12.46
C GLU A 52 -14.30 -4.30 -12.16
N LEU A 53 -13.07 -4.06 -12.63
CA LEU A 53 -12.39 -2.77 -12.44
C LEU A 53 -13.20 -1.61 -13.04
N ARG A 54 -13.75 -1.77 -14.25
CA ARG A 54 -14.62 -0.74 -14.87
C ARG A 54 -15.90 -0.50 -14.07
N SER A 55 -16.45 -1.53 -13.43
CA SER A 55 -17.63 -1.41 -12.57
C SER A 55 -17.31 -0.53 -11.35
N CYS A 56 -16.16 -0.74 -10.71
CA CYS A 56 -15.71 0.08 -9.58
C CYS A 56 -15.61 1.56 -9.96
N PHE A 57 -15.06 1.90 -11.13
CA PHE A 57 -14.97 3.29 -11.63
C PHE A 57 -16.30 3.93 -12.05
N ARG A 58 -17.42 3.19 -11.99
CA ARG A 58 -18.76 3.71 -12.26
C ARG A 58 -19.55 4.04 -11.00
N THR A 59 -19.10 3.60 -9.84
CA THR A 59 -19.86 3.81 -8.61
C THR A 59 -19.72 5.26 -8.13
N LYS A 60 -20.61 5.72 -7.25
CA LYS A 60 -20.45 7.03 -6.59
C LYS A 60 -19.53 6.93 -5.37
N ASN A 61 -18.92 5.78 -5.13
CA ASN A 61 -18.17 5.50 -3.92
C ASN A 61 -16.68 5.75 -4.16
N GLY A 62 -16.19 6.91 -3.72
CA GLY A 62 -14.78 7.30 -3.87
C GLY A 62 -13.79 6.27 -3.29
N ARG A 63 -14.18 5.49 -2.27
CA ARG A 63 -13.34 4.42 -1.72
C ARG A 63 -13.12 3.28 -2.71
N GLN A 64 -14.14 2.93 -3.50
CA GLN A 64 -14.01 1.91 -4.54
C GLN A 64 -13.15 2.40 -5.71
N HIS A 65 -13.19 3.70 -6.00
CA HIS A 65 -12.31 4.29 -7.02
C HIS A 65 -10.84 4.21 -6.63
N VAL A 66 -10.52 4.53 -5.37
CA VAL A 66 -9.15 4.44 -4.85
C VAL A 66 -8.64 3.00 -4.92
N ALA A 67 -9.43 2.03 -4.46
CA ALA A 67 -9.07 0.62 -4.51
C ALA A 67 -8.79 0.15 -5.95
N ALA A 68 -9.75 0.34 -6.85
CA ALA A 68 -9.63 -0.10 -8.23
C ALA A 68 -8.48 0.59 -8.97
N PHE A 69 -8.24 1.87 -8.69
CA PHE A 69 -7.08 2.56 -9.25
C PHE A 69 -5.76 2.02 -8.70
N PHE A 70 -5.69 1.69 -7.41
CA PHE A 70 -4.47 1.17 -6.83
C PHE A 70 -4.11 -0.21 -7.40
N GLU A 71 -5.10 -1.09 -7.55
CA GLU A 71 -4.92 -2.37 -8.24
C GLU A 71 -4.47 -2.19 -9.70
N LEU A 72 -5.13 -1.29 -10.45
CA LEU A 72 -4.76 -0.97 -11.83
C LEU A 72 -3.33 -0.43 -11.94
N TYR A 73 -2.95 0.48 -11.02
CA TYR A 73 -1.61 1.02 -10.95
C TYR A 73 -0.57 -0.06 -10.64
N LEU A 74 -0.85 -0.95 -9.68
CA LEU A 74 0.05 -2.05 -9.33
C LEU A 74 0.25 -3.00 -10.51
N TYR A 75 -0.82 -3.32 -11.23
CA TYR A 75 -0.73 -4.13 -12.45
C TYR A 75 0.18 -3.48 -13.49
N GLU A 76 -0.04 -2.20 -13.81
CA GLU A 76 0.79 -1.47 -14.77
C GLU A 76 2.24 -1.40 -14.32
N LEU A 77 2.48 -0.99 -13.06
CA LEU A 77 3.83 -0.85 -12.51
C LEU A 77 4.61 -2.16 -12.62
N LEU A 78 4.03 -3.25 -12.12
CA LEU A 78 4.69 -4.55 -12.08
C LEU A 78 4.89 -5.13 -13.48
N SER A 79 3.93 -4.91 -14.39
CA SER A 79 4.08 -5.29 -15.80
C SER A 79 5.24 -4.55 -16.45
N LYS A 80 5.38 -3.24 -16.23
CA LYS A 80 6.51 -2.43 -16.75
C LYS A 80 7.86 -2.80 -16.14
N LEU A 81 7.88 -3.32 -14.92
CA LEU A 81 9.07 -3.89 -14.28
C LEU A 81 9.42 -5.30 -14.82
N GLY A 82 8.63 -5.85 -15.74
CA GLY A 82 8.89 -7.14 -16.39
C GLY A 82 8.48 -8.35 -15.54
N PHE A 83 7.47 -8.20 -14.69
CA PHE A 83 6.83 -9.31 -14.01
C PHE A 83 5.60 -9.81 -14.78
N GLY A 84 5.32 -11.11 -14.68
CA GLY A 84 4.02 -11.66 -15.05
C GLY A 84 3.04 -11.54 -13.87
N LEU A 85 1.74 -11.39 -14.16
CA LEU A 85 0.71 -11.27 -13.14
C LEU A 85 -0.48 -12.18 -13.45
N GLU A 86 -0.92 -12.92 -12.43
CA GLU A 86 -2.20 -13.63 -12.39
C GLU A 86 -3.12 -12.93 -11.39
N PHE A 87 -4.30 -12.49 -11.84
CA PHE A 87 -5.32 -11.92 -10.95
C PHE A 87 -6.04 -13.02 -10.17
N HIS A 88 -6.38 -12.74 -8.91
CA HIS A 88 -7.21 -13.59 -8.05
C HIS A 88 -6.83 -15.09 -8.12
N PRO A 89 -5.56 -15.44 -7.83
CA PRO A 89 -5.09 -16.83 -7.88
C PRO A 89 -5.89 -17.71 -6.93
N HIS A 90 -6.20 -18.93 -7.36
CA HIS A 90 -6.84 -19.91 -6.51
C HIS A 90 -5.90 -20.34 -5.36
N ILE A 91 -6.44 -20.43 -4.14
CA ILE A 91 -5.73 -20.92 -2.96
C ILE A 91 -6.52 -22.07 -2.35
N GLU A 92 -5.85 -23.22 -2.15
CA GLU A 92 -6.48 -24.46 -1.70
C GLU A 92 -7.11 -24.35 -0.29
N GLU A 93 -6.48 -23.60 0.62
CA GLU A 93 -6.85 -23.59 2.04
C GLU A 93 -7.99 -22.61 2.42
N LYS A 94 -8.36 -21.63 1.56
CA LYS A 94 -9.35 -20.59 1.90
C LYS A 94 -10.18 -20.11 0.71
N GLY A 95 -11.41 -19.67 1.00
CA GLY A 95 -12.31 -19.04 0.03
C GLY A 95 -11.98 -17.59 -0.35
N THR A 96 -10.94 -16.98 0.25
CA THR A 96 -10.44 -15.64 -0.09
C THR A 96 -9.13 -15.75 -0.85
N GLN A 97 -9.00 -14.99 -1.93
CA GLN A 97 -7.84 -14.98 -2.83
C GLN A 97 -7.07 -13.66 -2.67
N PRO A 98 -5.73 -13.66 -2.78
CA PRO A 98 -4.95 -12.45 -2.97
C PRO A 98 -5.39 -11.74 -4.25
N ASP A 99 -5.13 -10.45 -4.36
CA ASP A 99 -5.41 -9.73 -5.60
C ASP A 99 -4.51 -10.20 -6.75
N PHE A 100 -3.23 -10.48 -6.46
CA PHE A 100 -2.26 -10.90 -7.46
C PHE A 100 -1.37 -12.06 -7.02
N LYS A 101 -0.99 -12.88 -7.99
CA LYS A 101 0.21 -13.72 -7.95
C LYS A 101 1.19 -13.22 -9.00
N ILE A 102 2.39 -12.92 -8.55
CA ILE A 102 3.45 -12.35 -9.37
C ILE A 102 4.38 -13.46 -9.82
N LEU A 103 4.79 -13.41 -11.09
CA LEU A 103 5.69 -14.37 -11.71
C LEU A 103 6.95 -13.67 -12.20
N LYS A 104 8.08 -14.37 -12.09
CA LYS A 104 9.34 -14.00 -12.74
C LYS A 104 9.79 -15.14 -13.63
N ASP A 105 10.04 -14.85 -14.91
CA ASP A 105 10.44 -15.84 -15.91
C ASP A 105 9.50 -17.07 -15.95
N GLY A 106 8.19 -16.82 -15.82
CA GLY A 106 7.14 -17.84 -15.82
C GLY A 106 7.00 -18.64 -14.52
N LYS A 107 7.78 -18.36 -13.48
CA LYS A 107 7.72 -19.05 -12.18
C LYS A 107 7.03 -18.19 -11.12
N PRO A 108 6.17 -18.77 -10.27
CA PRO A 108 5.58 -18.07 -9.13
C PRO A 108 6.66 -17.47 -8.23
N LEU A 109 6.54 -16.16 -7.97
CA LEU A 109 7.53 -15.39 -7.22
C LEU A 109 7.00 -14.97 -5.85
N LEU A 110 5.81 -14.35 -5.81
CA LEU A 110 5.17 -13.87 -4.58
C LEU A 110 3.66 -13.69 -4.79
N TYR A 111 2.92 -13.60 -3.68
CA TYR A 111 1.54 -13.12 -3.66
C TYR A 111 1.50 -11.66 -3.20
N LEU A 112 0.59 -10.89 -3.78
CA LEU A 112 0.38 -9.48 -3.44
C LEU A 112 -1.10 -9.20 -3.17
N GLU A 113 -1.37 -8.56 -2.03
CA GLU A 113 -2.68 -8.03 -1.64
C GLU A 113 -2.62 -6.51 -1.69
N ALA A 114 -3.56 -5.89 -2.40
CA ALA A 114 -3.69 -4.45 -2.50
C ALA A 114 -4.71 -3.94 -1.46
N THR A 115 -4.35 -2.86 -0.79
CA THR A 115 -5.28 -2.17 0.10
C THR A 115 -4.97 -0.69 0.19
N PHE A 116 -5.85 0.06 0.82
CA PHE A 116 -5.61 1.47 1.09
C PHE A 116 -6.15 1.83 2.46
N VAL A 117 -5.58 2.87 3.05
CA VAL A 117 -6.05 3.46 4.30
C VAL A 117 -6.25 4.95 4.07
N VAL A 118 -7.35 5.49 4.59
CA VAL A 118 -7.58 6.94 4.65
C VAL A 118 -7.45 7.33 6.10
N LEU A 119 -6.46 8.17 6.40
CA LEU A 119 -6.26 8.67 7.74
C LEU A 119 -7.17 9.88 7.98
N PRO A 120 -7.83 9.97 9.15
CA PRO A 120 -8.75 11.06 9.44
C PRO A 120 -8.02 12.39 9.60
N ASP A 121 -8.66 13.48 9.16
CA ASP A 121 -8.23 14.84 9.50
C ASP A 121 -8.22 15.03 11.02
N GLY A 122 -7.15 15.64 11.54
CA GLY A 122 -7.01 16.01 12.95
C GLY A 122 -8.05 17.03 13.46
N ALA A 123 -9.05 17.39 12.65
CA ALA A 123 -10.05 18.42 12.91
C ALA A 123 -11.46 17.88 13.23
N GLN A 124 -11.60 16.72 13.89
CA GLN A 124 -12.83 16.42 14.65
C GLN A 124 -12.51 15.91 16.05
N GLY A 125 -12.77 16.80 17.02
CA GLY A 125 -12.59 16.58 18.43
C GLY A 125 -13.41 15.42 18.98
N ARG A 126 -12.72 14.52 19.67
CA ARG A 126 -13.13 13.89 20.92
C ARG A 126 -11.85 13.50 21.64
N GLU A 127 -11.81 13.73 22.94
CA GLU A 127 -10.69 13.51 23.86
C GLU A 127 -10.36 12.01 24.08
N SER A 128 -10.21 11.26 22.99
CA SER A 128 -9.50 9.99 22.97
C SER A 128 -8.24 10.28 22.18
N CYS A 129 -7.06 10.04 22.77
CA CYS A 129 -5.74 10.21 22.15
C CYS A 129 -5.82 10.06 20.62
N GLY A 130 -5.72 11.18 19.90
CA GLY A 130 -5.83 11.21 18.44
C GLY A 130 -4.89 10.14 17.91
N SER A 131 -5.45 9.09 17.29
CA SER A 131 -4.66 7.91 16.96
C SER A 131 -3.62 8.32 15.94
N ALA A 132 -2.36 8.38 16.37
CA ALA A 132 -1.25 8.77 15.53
C ALA A 132 -1.24 7.95 14.22
N PRO A 133 -0.78 8.53 13.07
CA PRO A 133 -0.90 7.93 11.74
C PRO A 133 -0.48 6.45 11.68
N HIS A 134 0.61 6.11 12.39
CA HIS A 134 1.15 4.77 12.42
C HIS A 134 0.19 3.70 12.97
N ILE A 135 -0.79 4.08 13.80
CA ILE A 135 -1.82 3.17 14.33
C ILE A 135 -2.75 2.70 13.20
N GLY A 136 -3.31 3.64 12.43
CA GLY A 136 -4.23 3.32 11.33
C GLY A 136 -3.56 2.52 10.23
N ILE A 137 -2.30 2.85 9.91
CA ILE A 137 -1.48 2.11 8.94
C ILE A 137 -1.24 0.68 9.42
N ARG A 138 -0.82 0.50 10.67
CA ARG A 138 -0.60 -0.82 11.28
C ARG A 138 -1.86 -1.68 11.25
N GLU A 139 -3.00 -1.13 11.64
CA GLU A 139 -4.28 -1.86 11.66
C GLU A 139 -4.75 -2.28 10.27
N SER A 140 -4.60 -1.40 9.27
CA SER A 140 -4.91 -1.73 7.87
C SER A 140 -4.11 -2.95 7.39
N ILE A 141 -2.80 -2.97 7.64
CA ILE A 141 -1.94 -4.10 7.25
C ILE A 141 -2.26 -5.35 8.09
N GLN A 142 -2.50 -5.20 9.39
CA GLN A 142 -2.81 -6.32 10.28
C GLN A 142 -4.05 -7.09 9.84
N ASN A 143 -5.07 -6.40 9.34
CA ASN A 143 -6.29 -7.02 8.81
C ASN A 143 -5.98 -7.92 7.59
N ARG A 144 -5.01 -7.52 6.77
CA ARG A 144 -4.57 -8.27 5.57
C ARG A 144 -3.58 -9.38 5.88
N ALA A 145 -2.75 -9.20 6.91
CA ALA A 145 -1.74 -10.18 7.35
C ALA A 145 -2.35 -11.52 7.79
N CYS A 146 -3.64 -11.53 8.18
CA CYS A 146 -4.34 -12.70 8.68
C CYS A 146 -5.20 -13.42 7.63
N LEU A 147 -5.34 -12.87 6.41
CA LEU A 147 -6.31 -13.33 5.42
C LEU A 147 -6.01 -14.73 4.91
N TYR A 148 -4.75 -15.03 4.59
CA TYR A 148 -4.42 -16.29 3.91
C TYR A 148 -3.90 -17.35 4.87
N GLY A 149 -4.01 -18.62 4.45
CA GLY A 149 -3.40 -19.77 5.10
C GLY A 149 -1.89 -19.82 4.83
N LYS A 150 -1.33 -21.01 4.62
CA LYS A 150 0.06 -21.15 4.18
C LYS A 150 0.14 -20.93 2.67
N LEU A 151 0.89 -19.92 2.25
CA LEU A 151 1.07 -19.56 0.84
C LEU A 151 2.28 -20.26 0.18
N GLY A 152 3.28 -20.66 0.97
CA GLY A 152 4.51 -21.29 0.47
C GLY A 152 5.44 -20.37 -0.34
N LEU A 153 5.07 -19.10 -0.51
CA LEU A 153 5.81 -18.06 -1.22
C LEU A 153 5.80 -16.76 -0.41
N PRO A 154 6.70 -15.81 -0.71
CA PRO A 154 6.63 -14.48 -0.13
C PRO A 154 5.24 -13.84 -0.32
N TYR A 155 4.79 -13.12 0.72
CA TYR A 155 3.51 -12.43 0.72
C TYR A 155 3.71 -10.94 1.01
N VAL A 156 3.34 -10.11 0.05
CA VAL A 156 3.49 -8.66 0.11
C VAL A 156 2.11 -8.01 0.27
N ILE A 157 2.00 -7.06 1.19
CA ILE A 157 0.80 -6.23 1.31
C ILE A 157 1.13 -4.85 0.76
N ALA A 158 0.53 -4.48 -0.37
CA ALA A 158 0.62 -3.15 -0.92
C ALA A 158 -0.43 -2.24 -0.25
N VAL A 159 -0.01 -1.07 0.21
CA VAL A 159 -0.88 -0.11 0.89
C VAL A 159 -0.71 1.27 0.26
N ASN A 160 -1.80 1.84 -0.24
CA ASN A 160 -1.86 3.27 -0.51
C ASN A 160 -2.35 4.00 0.75
N VAL A 161 -1.49 4.79 1.36
CA VAL A 161 -1.81 5.64 2.52
C VAL A 161 -2.29 6.99 1.98
N ILE A 162 -3.59 7.25 2.12
CA ILE A 162 -4.19 8.54 1.81
C ILE A 162 -4.26 9.35 3.09
N ASP A 163 -3.57 10.48 3.09
CA ASP A 163 -3.34 11.30 4.25
C ASP A 163 -3.20 12.78 3.86
N GLU A 164 -3.81 13.66 4.66
CA GLU A 164 -3.70 15.11 4.51
C GLU A 164 -2.65 15.73 5.46
N LEU A 165 -2.11 14.95 6.41
CA LEU A 165 -1.24 15.43 7.50
C LEU A 165 0.27 15.37 7.19
N GLY A 166 0.67 14.72 6.09
CA GLY A 166 2.06 14.58 5.68
C GLY A 166 2.79 13.38 6.30
N VAL A 167 2.17 12.19 6.30
CA VAL A 167 2.81 10.92 6.67
C VAL A 167 4.19 10.80 6.02
N ASP A 168 5.18 10.46 6.83
CA ASP A 168 6.56 10.25 6.42
C ASP A 168 7.06 8.83 6.73
N ASP A 169 8.33 8.56 6.41
CA ASP A 169 8.95 7.26 6.65
C ASP A 169 9.07 6.92 8.15
N ILE A 170 9.03 7.91 9.06
CA ILE A 170 9.05 7.67 10.51
C ILE A 170 7.71 7.09 10.95
N ASP A 171 6.59 7.63 10.46
CA ASP A 171 5.26 7.07 10.72
C ASP A 171 5.12 5.65 10.18
N ILE A 172 5.63 5.40 8.96
CA ILE A 172 5.66 4.04 8.38
C ILE A 172 6.54 3.11 9.23
N GLY A 173 7.74 3.56 9.59
CA GLY A 173 8.66 2.81 10.46
C GLY A 173 8.03 2.48 11.82
N ASN A 174 7.34 3.43 12.44
CA ASN A 174 6.62 3.26 13.70
C ASN A 174 5.47 2.26 13.55
N ALA A 175 4.76 2.27 12.43
CA ALA A 175 3.66 1.34 12.15
C ALA A 175 4.19 -0.10 12.03
N LEU A 176 5.28 -0.28 11.29
CA LEU A 176 5.80 -1.59 10.92
C LEU A 176 6.67 -2.21 12.02
N LEU A 177 7.57 -1.43 12.61
CA LEU A 177 8.63 -1.91 13.52
C LEU A 177 8.39 -1.51 14.97
N GLY A 178 7.50 -0.54 15.20
CA GLY A 178 7.22 0.02 16.51
C GLY A 178 7.88 1.38 16.68
N GLU A 179 7.32 2.15 17.61
CA GLU A 179 7.75 3.53 17.87
C GLU A 179 9.23 3.61 18.22
N GLU A 180 9.95 4.56 17.62
CA GLU A 180 11.35 4.82 17.96
C GLU A 180 11.51 5.21 19.43
N GLN A 181 12.46 4.57 20.11
CA GLN A 181 12.78 4.80 21.51
C GLN A 181 14.29 4.81 21.72
N LEU A 182 14.72 5.45 22.81
CA LEU A 182 16.09 5.35 23.27
C LEU A 182 16.14 4.32 24.41
N LYS A 183 16.80 3.19 24.17
CA LYS A 183 17.12 2.23 25.24
C LYS A 183 18.25 2.83 26.07
N VAL A 184 17.97 3.10 27.34
CA VAL A 184 18.95 3.62 28.29
C VAL A 184 19.16 2.59 29.40
N VAL A 185 20.38 2.07 29.50
CA VAL A 185 20.77 1.12 30.55
C VAL A 185 21.45 1.89 31.67
N PHE A 186 20.92 1.77 32.90
CA PHE A 186 21.52 2.35 34.11
C PHE A 186 22.10 1.27 35.02
N ARG A 187 23.25 1.56 35.63
CA ARG A 187 23.81 0.77 36.74
C ARG A 187 24.35 1.72 37.80
N GLU A 188 23.98 1.50 39.06
CA GLU A 188 24.43 2.34 40.20
C GLU A 188 24.24 3.85 39.96
N LYS A 189 23.09 4.24 39.38
CA LYS A 189 22.75 5.62 38.99
C LYS A 189 23.66 6.26 37.91
N LYS A 190 24.55 5.49 37.28
CA LYS A 190 25.28 5.91 36.07
C LYS A 190 24.62 5.33 34.83
N MET A 191 24.42 6.18 33.83
CA MET A 191 24.03 5.74 32.48
C MET A 191 25.21 4.99 31.85
N LEU A 192 25.00 3.72 31.50
CA LEU A 192 26.03 2.87 30.89
C LEU A 192 25.98 2.93 29.38
N THR A 193 24.79 2.79 28.81
CA THR A 193 24.59 2.70 27.36
C THR A 193 23.32 3.43 26.97
N ARG A 194 23.40 4.19 25.88
CA ARG A 194 22.26 4.73 25.14
C ARG A 194 22.30 4.11 23.75
N SER A 195 21.37 3.21 23.45
CA SER A 195 21.23 2.64 22.11
C SER A 195 19.87 2.99 21.51
N PRO A 196 19.78 3.13 20.18
CA PRO A 196 18.50 3.14 19.49
C PRO A 196 17.73 1.85 19.81
N GLY A 197 16.41 1.97 19.97
CA GLY A 197 15.51 0.84 20.15
C GLY A 197 14.14 1.18 19.60
N ARG A 198 13.25 0.18 19.56
CA ARG A 198 11.85 0.37 19.17
C ARG A 198 10.92 -0.23 20.22
N ALA A 199 9.80 0.43 20.45
CA ALA A 199 8.72 -0.07 21.28
C ALA A 199 8.20 -1.40 20.72
N PRO A 200 7.77 -2.36 21.55
CA PRO A 200 7.19 -3.61 21.10
C PRO A 200 5.72 -3.44 20.69
N ASN A 201 5.42 -2.43 19.89
CA ASN A 201 4.06 -2.09 19.42
C ASN A 201 3.94 -2.00 17.89
N GLY A 202 4.95 -2.44 17.14
CA GLY A 202 4.92 -2.48 15.67
C GLY A 202 4.12 -3.63 15.10
N LEU A 203 3.82 -3.59 13.80
CA LEU A 203 3.20 -4.69 13.08
C LEU A 203 4.02 -5.98 13.20
N TRP A 204 5.33 -5.92 12.98
CA TRP A 204 6.22 -7.09 12.95
C TRP A 204 6.92 -7.37 14.28
N HIS A 205 6.90 -6.43 15.23
CA HIS A 205 7.51 -6.59 16.54
C HIS A 205 6.51 -6.23 17.66
N GLY A 206 6.15 -7.23 18.47
CA GLY A 206 5.18 -7.10 19.56
C GLY A 206 5.78 -7.42 20.93
N PRO A 207 4.99 -7.40 22.02
CA PRO A 207 5.47 -7.67 23.39
C PRO A 207 6.06 -9.07 23.59
N ARG A 208 5.76 -10.00 22.68
CA ARG A 208 6.29 -11.38 22.66
C ARG A 208 7.40 -11.57 21.61
N GLY A 209 7.97 -10.48 21.10
CA GLY A 209 8.96 -10.48 20.03
C GLY A 209 8.34 -10.47 18.63
N PRO A 210 9.05 -11.03 17.62
CA PRO A 210 8.60 -11.02 16.23
C PRO A 210 7.23 -11.66 15.99
N ARG A 211 6.40 -11.04 15.16
CA ARG A 211 5.06 -11.51 14.78
C ARG A 211 4.73 -11.19 13.33
N ASN A 212 3.60 -11.67 12.82
CA ASN A 212 3.17 -11.50 11.43
C ASN A 212 4.23 -11.93 10.40
N ARG A 213 5.01 -12.96 10.74
CA ARG A 213 6.15 -13.50 9.95
C ARG A 213 5.74 -14.05 8.57
N ARG A 214 4.44 -14.27 8.36
CA ARG A 214 3.90 -14.65 7.05
C ARG A 214 3.95 -13.52 6.04
N VAL A 215 3.94 -12.26 6.48
CA VAL A 215 4.09 -11.10 5.62
C VAL A 215 5.57 -10.86 5.40
N SER A 216 6.00 -10.94 4.15
CA SER A 216 7.39 -10.78 3.74
C SER A 216 7.82 -9.33 3.66
N ALA A 217 6.92 -8.46 3.19
CA ALA A 217 7.16 -7.04 3.03
C ALA A 217 5.84 -6.26 2.95
N ALA A 218 5.92 -4.95 3.14
CA ALA A 218 4.85 -4.02 2.85
C ALA A 218 5.29 -3.04 1.74
N LEU A 219 4.50 -2.92 0.67
CA LEU A 219 4.76 -1.97 -0.41
C LEU A 219 3.91 -0.71 -0.18
N ILE A 220 4.54 0.38 0.27
CA ILE A 220 3.83 1.56 0.75
C ILE A 220 3.88 2.68 -0.29
N ALA A 221 2.71 3.14 -0.73
CA ALA A 221 2.55 4.37 -1.49
C ALA A 221 1.89 5.44 -0.60
N ILE A 222 2.25 6.71 -0.77
CA ILE A 222 1.67 7.82 -0.02
C ILE A 222 0.97 8.76 -1.00
N ASN A 223 -0.32 9.01 -0.76
CA ASN A 223 -1.19 9.87 -1.56
C ASN A 223 -1.20 9.53 -3.06
N LEU A 224 -1.03 8.25 -3.41
CA LEU A 224 -1.00 7.84 -4.79
C LEU A 224 -2.39 8.02 -5.43
N SER A 225 -2.42 8.74 -6.55
CA SER A 225 -3.64 9.09 -7.28
C SER A 225 -3.38 9.18 -8.79
N PRO A 226 -4.43 9.23 -9.63
CA PRO A 226 -4.29 9.42 -11.07
C PRO A 226 -3.51 10.68 -11.50
N TRP A 227 -3.35 11.65 -10.59
CA TRP A 227 -2.71 12.93 -10.89
C TRP A 227 -1.21 12.96 -10.60
N ASN A 228 -0.73 12.06 -9.74
CA ASN A 228 0.65 12.07 -9.25
C ASN A 228 1.38 10.73 -9.37
N PHE A 229 0.75 9.68 -9.91
CA PHE A 229 1.34 8.35 -10.01
C PHE A 229 2.71 8.32 -10.70
N ALA A 230 2.96 9.23 -11.66
CA ALA A 230 4.25 9.33 -12.34
C ALA A 230 5.38 9.85 -11.42
N LYS A 231 5.04 10.43 -10.27
CA LYS A 231 5.98 11.00 -9.28
C LYS A 231 5.97 10.23 -7.96
N ALA A 232 4.86 9.59 -7.61
CA ALA A 232 4.68 8.85 -6.38
C ALA A 232 5.09 7.38 -6.56
N LEU A 233 6.38 7.10 -6.37
CA LEU A 233 6.90 5.73 -6.39
C LEU A 233 6.70 5.06 -5.01
N PRO A 234 6.13 3.85 -4.95
CA PRO A 234 5.97 3.14 -3.70
C PRO A 234 7.32 2.61 -3.18
N MET A 235 7.49 2.61 -1.87
CA MET A 235 8.67 2.08 -1.19
C MET A 235 8.37 0.69 -0.61
N LEU A 236 9.25 -0.28 -0.86
CA LEU A 236 9.13 -1.62 -0.32
C LEU A 236 9.85 -1.74 1.04
N TRP A 237 9.08 -1.95 2.11
CA TRP A 237 9.59 -2.18 3.46
C TRP A 237 9.67 -3.67 3.74
N HIS A 238 10.86 -4.19 3.99
CA HIS A 238 11.07 -5.62 4.26
C HIS A 238 10.75 -5.97 5.71
N ASN A 239 10.06 -7.10 5.93
CA ASN A 239 9.91 -7.69 7.26
C ASN A 239 11.18 -8.48 7.62
N PRO A 240 11.97 -8.05 8.61
CA PRO A 240 13.21 -8.73 8.97
C PRO A 240 13.01 -10.16 9.50
N TRP A 241 11.80 -10.49 9.95
CA TRP A 241 11.46 -11.77 10.56
C TRP A 241 10.53 -12.62 9.70
N ALA A 242 10.44 -12.34 8.40
CA ALA A 242 9.61 -13.11 7.48
C ALA A 242 10.00 -14.60 7.44
N ASP A 243 9.00 -15.48 7.39
CA ASP A 243 9.20 -16.92 7.17
C ASP A 243 9.61 -17.20 5.71
N TYR A 244 9.15 -16.36 4.78
CA TYR A 244 9.52 -16.37 3.36
C TYR A 244 10.04 -14.98 2.96
N PRO A 245 11.31 -14.63 3.26
CA PRO A 245 11.84 -13.31 2.94
C PRO A 245 11.86 -13.07 1.43
N LEU A 246 11.56 -11.84 1.01
CA LEU A 246 11.65 -11.44 -0.38
C LEU A 246 13.09 -11.04 -0.71
N ALA A 247 13.68 -11.64 -1.75
CA ALA A 247 15.06 -11.32 -2.13
C ALA A 247 15.16 -9.88 -2.66
N ARG A 248 16.22 -9.18 -2.26
CA ARG A 248 16.40 -7.74 -2.49
C ARG A 248 16.68 -7.38 -3.94
N ASP A 249 17.34 -8.28 -4.65
CA ASP A 249 17.71 -8.16 -6.06
C ASP A 249 16.50 -8.29 -7.01
N ILE A 250 15.38 -8.85 -6.52
CA ILE A 250 14.14 -8.96 -7.28
C ILE A 250 13.47 -7.59 -7.46
N TRP A 251 13.56 -6.69 -6.48
CA TRP A 251 12.82 -5.42 -6.47
C TRP A 251 13.71 -4.25 -6.93
N PRO A 252 13.48 -3.69 -8.14
CA PRO A 252 14.36 -2.66 -8.71
C PRO A 252 14.05 -1.23 -8.24
N LEU A 253 12.93 -1.03 -7.54
CA LEU A 253 12.48 0.27 -7.03
C LEU A 253 13.00 0.51 -5.59
N PRO A 254 12.80 1.71 -5.02
CA PRO A 254 13.21 2.00 -3.66
C PRO A 254 12.70 0.96 -2.65
N GLN A 255 13.60 0.54 -1.78
CA GLN A 255 13.35 -0.46 -0.76
C GLN A 255 14.12 -0.14 0.51
N LEU A 256 13.55 -0.51 1.65
CA LEU A 256 14.14 -0.34 2.96
C LEU A 256 14.20 -1.69 3.67
N VAL A 257 15.41 -2.07 4.09
CA VAL A 257 15.65 -3.23 4.95
C VAL A 257 15.97 -2.69 6.34
N PRO A 258 15.10 -2.91 7.34
CA PRO A 258 15.34 -2.42 8.68
C PRO A 258 16.65 -2.99 9.24
N GLU A 259 17.52 -2.13 9.75
CA GLU A 259 18.66 -2.56 10.53
C GLU A 259 18.17 -3.11 11.86
N LEU A 260 18.25 -4.44 12.02
CA LEU A 260 18.05 -5.05 13.32
C LEU A 260 19.26 -4.68 14.18
N GLY A 261 19.08 -3.74 15.10
CA GLY A 261 20.08 -3.51 16.14
C GLY A 261 20.37 -4.84 16.83
N ASN A 262 21.66 -5.14 17.07
CA ASN A 262 22.05 -6.34 17.82
C ASN A 262 21.34 -6.30 19.19
N ASP A 263 20.30 -7.12 19.36
CA ASP A 263 19.61 -7.31 20.64
C ASP A 263 20.48 -8.07 21.63
#